data_AF-D3F2W8-F1
#
_entry.id   AF-D3F2W8-F1
#
_cell.length_a   1.000
_cell.length_b   1.000
_cell.length_c   1.000
_cell.angle_alpha   90.00
_cell.angle_beta   90.00
_cell.angle_gamma   90.00
#
_symmetry.space_group_name_H-M   'P 1'
#
loop_
_entity.id
_entity.type
_entity.pdbx_description
1 polymer ?
#
loop_
_entity_poly.entity_id
_entity_poly.type
_entity_poly.pdbx_seq_one_letter_code
_entity_poly.pdbx_strand_id
1 'polypeptide(L)'
;MRYLKTSEAAALLNVSPNTLRAWERRFGFPRPQRSPGRHRLYTHGEIAALRDALLDGLSISSAVSRAREGLGADTNALVGALNAFDGSRADAALEGALALRSLDRAVQEVLLTALDEVARRHGTDSVQWAFGARWGNSWLRRAQRLVTPSIQSVSVVLGDASRDDLDPDAAYIRALELLLARSGATVLGLSVRGVSNMSEALATHRPDAVVIAGGALADDAVARWAYAVRLATGALPVAVYRRGSQRQRVRTTGAAILPSTPGEAARHLMEMASHAISHPSTTRTSTPRLLADGA
;
A
#
# COMPACT_ATOMS: atom_id res chain seq x y z
N MET A 1 -7.84 -0.70 12.89
CA MET A 1 -6.44 -1.02 13.25
C MET A 1 -6.30 -0.75 14.74
N ARG A 2 -6.08 -1.77 15.60
CA ARG A 2 -5.89 -1.49 17.04
C ARG A 2 -4.41 -1.17 17.28
N TYR A 3 -4.10 0.11 17.20
CA TYR A 3 -2.83 0.62 17.66
C TYR A 3 -2.88 0.89 19.15
N LEU A 4 -1.73 0.75 19.79
CA LEU A 4 -1.54 1.04 21.19
C LEU A 4 -0.61 2.23 21.31
N LYS A 5 -1.02 3.25 22.07
CA LYS A 5 -0.11 4.30 22.53
C LYS A 5 0.99 3.65 23.38
N THR A 6 2.11 4.36 23.56
CA THR A 6 3.24 3.82 24.35
C THR A 6 2.81 3.40 25.76
N SER A 7 1.92 4.15 26.41
CA SER A 7 1.40 3.81 27.74
C SER A 7 0.56 2.52 27.73
N GLU A 8 -0.33 2.37 26.75
CA GLU A 8 -1.20 1.18 26.60
C GLU A 8 -0.39 -0.08 26.27
N ALA A 9 0.60 0.06 25.37
CA ALA A 9 1.51 -1.01 25.00
C ALA A 9 2.37 -1.45 26.20
N ALA A 10 2.90 -0.49 26.96
CA ALA A 10 3.69 -0.77 28.15
C ALA A 10 2.84 -1.46 29.24
N ALA A 11 1.59 -1.03 29.42
CA ALA A 11 0.65 -1.65 30.35
C ALA A 11 0.36 -3.11 29.97
N LEU A 12 0.14 -3.41 28.69
CA LEU A 12 -0.09 -4.79 28.21
C LEU A 12 1.11 -5.72 28.39
N LEU A 13 2.32 -5.16 28.42
CA LEU A 13 3.57 -5.89 28.68
C LEU A 13 3.95 -5.89 30.17
N ASN A 14 3.15 -5.25 31.02
CA ASN A 14 3.43 -5.04 32.44
C ASN A 14 4.82 -4.41 32.71
N VAL A 15 5.19 -3.40 31.91
CA VAL A 15 6.46 -2.65 32.05
C VAL A 15 6.24 -1.15 32.01
N SER A 16 7.27 -0.38 32.36
CA SER A 16 7.23 1.08 32.20
C SER A 16 7.34 1.50 30.72
N PRO A 17 6.75 2.64 30.31
CA PRO A 17 6.97 3.23 28.98
C PRO A 17 8.45 3.45 28.64
N ASN A 18 9.29 3.73 29.64
CA ASN A 18 10.73 3.89 29.46
C ASN A 18 11.41 2.56 29.15
N THR A 19 10.98 1.47 29.80
CA THR A 19 11.46 0.11 29.53
C THR A 19 11.11 -0.31 28.10
N LEU A 20 9.87 -0.09 27.66
CA LEU A 20 9.45 -0.40 26.29
C LEU A 20 10.28 0.36 25.24
N ARG A 21 10.56 1.65 25.47
CA ARG A 21 11.44 2.46 24.61
C ARG A 21 12.89 1.98 24.64
N ALA A 22 13.36 1.50 25.79
CA ALA A 22 14.70 0.92 25.91
C ALA A 22 14.81 -0.38 25.08
N TRP A 23 13.78 -1.22 25.08
CA TRP A 23 13.71 -2.42 24.25
C TRP A 23 13.63 -2.08 22.75
N GLU A 24 12.80 -1.10 22.36
CA GLU A 24 12.76 -0.54 20.99
C GLU A 24 14.18 -0.16 20.53
N ARG A 25 14.91 0.63 21.33
CA ARG A 25 16.26 1.09 20.97
C ARG A 25 17.29 -0.03 20.93
N ARG A 26 17.24 -0.96 21.88
CA ARG A 26 18.26 -2.01 22.05
C ARG A 26 18.09 -3.16 21.06
N PHE A 27 16.85 -3.57 20.83
CA PHE A 27 16.54 -4.76 20.03
C PHE A 27 15.89 -4.41 18.70
N GLY A 28 15.37 -3.20 18.49
CA GLY A 28 14.64 -2.82 17.28
C GLY A 28 13.26 -3.49 17.17
N PHE A 29 12.65 -3.85 18.31
CA PHE A 29 11.35 -4.49 18.41
C PHE A 29 10.74 -4.24 19.80
N PRO A 30 9.41 -4.04 19.93
CA PRO A 30 8.42 -3.88 18.86
C PRO A 30 8.66 -2.58 18.06
N ARG A 31 8.23 -2.51 16.80
CA ARG A 31 8.56 -1.39 15.90
C ARG A 31 7.41 -0.37 15.85
N PRO A 32 7.53 0.79 16.51
CA PRO A 32 6.46 1.77 16.49
C PRO A 32 6.34 2.45 15.14
N GLN A 33 5.11 2.62 14.66
CA GLN A 33 4.80 3.60 13.62
C GLN A 33 4.67 4.99 14.25
N ARG A 34 4.91 6.03 13.45
CA ARG A 34 4.70 7.41 13.88
C ARG A 34 3.31 7.87 13.45
N SER A 35 2.54 8.40 14.39
CA SER A 35 1.30 9.12 14.06
C SER A 35 1.62 10.44 13.34
N PRO A 36 0.63 11.09 12.69
CA PRO A 36 0.80 12.44 12.15
C PRO A 36 1.33 13.45 13.18
N GLY A 37 0.93 13.30 14.45
CA GLY A 37 1.46 14.06 15.60
C GLY A 37 2.80 13.59 16.16
N ARG A 38 3.58 12.78 15.41
CA ARG A 38 4.89 12.20 15.79
C ARG A 38 4.90 11.29 17.02
N HIS A 39 3.75 10.88 17.55
CA HIS A 39 3.66 9.94 18.66
C HIS A 39 3.95 8.50 18.19
N ARG A 40 4.49 7.67 19.09
CA ARG A 40 4.74 6.24 18.82
C ARG A 40 3.44 5.44 18.96
N LEU A 41 3.09 4.73 17.90
CA LEU A 41 1.97 3.80 17.84
C LEU A 41 2.52 2.39 17.66
N TYR A 42 2.29 1.53 18.64
CA TYR A 42 2.69 0.12 18.60
C TYR A 42 1.56 -0.72 18.02
N THR A 43 1.93 -1.73 17.25
CA THR A 43 0.96 -2.70 16.73
C THR A 43 0.52 -3.60 17.87
N HIS A 44 -0.78 -3.78 18.09
CA HIS A 44 -1.26 -4.72 19.11
C HIS A 44 -0.70 -6.13 18.91
N GLY A 45 -0.55 -6.61 17.66
CA GLY A 45 0.01 -7.94 17.36
C GLY A 45 1.47 -8.12 17.80
N GLU A 46 2.36 -7.15 17.55
CA GLU A 46 3.75 -7.22 18.03
C GLU A 46 3.82 -7.20 19.56
N ILE A 47 2.94 -6.40 20.18
CA ILE A 47 2.82 -6.32 21.64
C ILE A 47 2.26 -7.61 22.23
N ALA A 48 1.25 -8.22 21.59
CA ALA A 48 0.68 -9.49 21.99
C ALA A 48 1.71 -10.62 21.84
N ALA A 49 2.38 -10.73 20.69
CA ALA A 49 3.42 -11.73 20.47
C ALA A 49 4.58 -11.60 21.47
N LEU A 50 5.00 -10.36 21.78
CA LEU A 50 6.03 -10.12 22.80
C LEU A 50 5.52 -10.47 24.20
N ARG A 51 4.28 -10.10 24.54
CA ARG A 51 3.65 -10.44 25.82
C ARG A 51 3.59 -11.95 25.99
N ASP A 52 3.08 -12.67 25.01
CA ASP A 52 2.92 -14.12 25.08
C ASP A 52 4.28 -14.81 25.25
N ALA A 53 5.31 -14.36 24.51
CA ALA A 53 6.67 -14.85 24.68
C ALA A 53 7.28 -14.51 26.06
N LEU A 54 6.94 -13.37 26.66
CA LEU A 54 7.35 -13.01 28.03
C LEU A 54 6.60 -13.85 29.08
N LEU A 55 5.32 -14.16 28.85
CA LEU A 55 4.52 -15.03 29.70
C LEU A 55 5.02 -16.48 29.68
N ASP A 56 5.61 -16.92 28.57
CA ASP A 56 6.35 -18.19 28.46
C ASP A 56 7.66 -18.20 29.28
N GLY A 57 7.94 -17.14 30.06
CA GLY A 57 9.11 -17.05 30.95
C GLY A 57 10.43 -16.73 30.26
N LEU A 58 10.39 -16.33 28.98
CA LEU A 58 11.60 -16.03 28.23
C LEU A 58 12.26 -14.72 28.67
N SER A 59 13.59 -14.69 28.62
CA SER A 59 14.34 -13.43 28.73
C SER A 59 13.86 -12.45 27.65
N ILE A 60 13.96 -11.13 27.87
CA ILE A 60 13.53 -10.15 26.84
C ILE A 60 14.19 -10.39 25.47
N SER A 61 15.46 -10.76 25.42
CA SER A 61 16.15 -11.03 24.15
C SER A 61 15.56 -12.26 23.44
N SER A 62 15.28 -13.32 24.19
CA SER A 62 14.65 -14.55 23.70
C SER A 62 13.18 -14.32 23.33
N ALA A 63 12.44 -13.54 24.11
CA ALA A 63 11.05 -13.19 23.85
C ALA A 63 10.91 -12.34 22.58
N VAL A 64 11.80 -11.37 22.37
CA VAL A 64 11.88 -10.62 21.11
C VAL A 64 12.19 -11.54 19.94
N SER A 65 13.11 -12.50 20.12
CA SER A 65 13.45 -13.47 19.07
C SER A 65 12.26 -14.37 18.74
N ARG A 66 11.59 -14.95 19.73
CA ARG A 66 10.38 -15.77 19.55
C ARG A 66 9.21 -15.01 18.95
N ALA A 67 8.99 -13.76 19.38
CA ALA A 67 7.96 -12.91 18.80
C ALA A 67 8.25 -12.62 17.33
N ARG A 68 9.51 -12.38 16.97
CA ARG A 68 9.93 -12.22 15.56
C ARG A 68 9.81 -13.50 14.77
N GLU A 69 10.20 -14.63 15.35
CA GLU A 69 10.07 -15.95 14.73
C GLU A 69 8.62 -16.29 14.48
N GLY A 70 7.73 -16.09 15.44
CA GLY A 70 6.29 -16.26 15.26
C GLY A 70 5.74 -15.33 14.16
N LEU A 71 6.19 -14.08 14.13
CA LEU A 71 5.77 -13.15 13.08
C LEU A 71 6.34 -13.51 11.69
N GLY A 72 7.53 -14.11 11.63
CA GLY A 72 8.15 -14.62 10.40
C GLY A 72 7.69 -16.03 10.00
N ALA A 73 7.12 -16.79 10.94
CA ALA A 73 6.59 -18.12 10.71
C ALA A 73 5.41 -18.08 9.74
N ASP A 74 4.56 -17.06 9.82
CA ASP A 74 3.46 -16.88 8.86
C ASP A 74 3.96 -16.63 7.43
N THR A 75 5.00 -15.81 7.27
CA THR A 75 5.64 -15.58 5.97
C THR A 75 6.27 -16.87 5.44
N ASN A 76 6.97 -17.63 6.29
CA ASN A 76 7.55 -18.91 5.91
C ASN A 76 6.49 -19.96 5.58
N ALA A 77 5.37 -19.98 6.31
CA ALA A 77 4.24 -20.85 6.05
C ALA A 77 3.61 -20.54 4.69
N LEU A 78 3.42 -19.25 4.38
CA LEU A 78 2.91 -18.81 3.09
C LEU A 78 3.89 -19.16 1.96
N VAL A 79 5.18 -18.85 2.10
CA VAL A 79 6.22 -19.24 1.11
C VAL A 79 6.23 -20.76 0.89
N GLY A 80 6.13 -21.54 1.97
CA GLY A 80 6.06 -23.00 1.89
C GLY A 80 4.83 -23.50 1.15
N ALA A 81 3.67 -22.89 1.37
CA ALA A 81 2.43 -23.21 0.65
C ALA A 81 2.52 -22.86 -0.83
N LEU A 82 3.03 -21.67 -1.16
CA LEU A 82 3.22 -21.22 -2.55
C LEU A 82 4.21 -22.11 -3.31
N ASN A 83 5.31 -22.51 -2.68
CA ASN A 83 6.29 -23.43 -3.26
C ASN A 83 5.74 -24.85 -3.45
N ALA A 84 4.74 -25.24 -2.67
CA ALA A 84 4.04 -26.51 -2.78
C ALA A 84 2.82 -26.46 -3.74
N PHE A 85 2.56 -25.31 -4.37
CA PHE A 85 1.38 -25.06 -5.21
C PHE A 85 0.04 -25.30 -4.49
N ASP A 86 0.03 -25.11 -3.18
CA ASP A 86 -1.12 -25.38 -2.32
C ASP A 86 -1.85 -24.07 -1.98
N GLY A 87 -2.89 -23.78 -2.75
CA GLY A 87 -3.69 -22.56 -2.58
C GLY A 87 -4.48 -22.54 -1.28
N SER A 88 -4.96 -23.70 -0.82
CA SER A 88 -5.72 -23.81 0.44
C SER A 88 -4.82 -23.57 1.64
N ARG A 89 -3.60 -24.11 1.63
CA ARG A 89 -2.61 -23.84 2.67
C ARG A 89 -2.11 -22.41 2.63
N ALA A 90 -2.04 -21.79 1.45
CA ALA A 90 -1.70 -20.38 1.31
C ALA A 90 -2.79 -19.48 1.90
N ASP A 91 -4.06 -19.78 1.63
CA ASP A 91 -5.21 -19.11 2.25
C ASP A 91 -5.16 -19.27 3.78
N ALA A 92 -4.97 -20.47 4.31
CA ALA A 92 -4.86 -20.71 5.75
C ALA A 92 -3.69 -19.97 6.41
N ALA A 93 -2.53 -19.89 5.74
CA ALA A 93 -1.38 -19.13 6.24
C ALA A 93 -1.68 -17.62 6.33
N LEU A 94 -2.35 -17.06 5.32
CA LEU A 94 -2.73 -15.66 5.32
C LEU A 94 -3.88 -15.36 6.31
N GLU A 95 -4.82 -16.28 6.48
CA GLU A 95 -5.86 -16.22 7.51
C GLU A 95 -5.27 -16.23 8.92
N GLY A 96 -4.31 -17.13 9.19
CA GLY A 96 -3.54 -17.13 10.44
C GLY A 96 -2.83 -15.80 10.68
N ALA A 97 -2.24 -15.22 9.63
CA ALA A 97 -1.60 -13.92 9.74
C ALA A 97 -2.58 -12.78 10.06
N LEU A 98 -3.80 -12.82 9.50
CA LEU A 98 -4.88 -11.87 9.74
C LEU A 98 -5.52 -12.01 11.13
N ALA A 99 -5.46 -13.20 11.74
CA ALA A 99 -5.92 -13.40 13.11
C ALA A 99 -5.08 -12.59 14.12
N LEU A 100 -3.79 -12.40 13.83
CA LEU A 100 -2.84 -11.73 14.73
C LEU A 100 -2.50 -10.29 14.31
N ARG A 101 -2.83 -9.90 13.07
CA ARG A 101 -2.46 -8.60 12.49
C ARG A 101 -3.63 -7.95 11.77
N SER A 102 -3.59 -6.63 11.65
CA SER A 102 -4.48 -5.92 10.73
C SER A 102 -4.21 -6.31 9.27
N LEU A 103 -5.24 -6.23 8.43
CA LEU A 103 -5.15 -6.41 6.98
C LEU A 103 -3.94 -5.72 6.34
N ASP A 104 -3.71 -4.44 6.64
CA ASP A 104 -2.60 -3.64 6.09
C ASP A 104 -1.22 -4.25 6.40
N ARG A 105 -1.07 -4.84 7.59
CA ARG A 105 0.17 -5.48 8.04
C ARG A 105 0.30 -6.89 7.48
N ALA A 106 -0.78 -7.68 7.47
CA ALA A 106 -0.77 -8.99 6.84
C ALA A 106 -0.40 -8.89 5.34
N VAL A 107 -0.93 -7.89 4.64
CA VAL A 107 -0.54 -7.62 3.24
C VAL A 107 0.93 -7.26 3.12
N GLN A 108 1.40 -6.26 3.88
CA GLN A 108 2.75 -5.73 3.70
C GLN A 108 3.87 -6.61 4.26
N GLU A 109 3.62 -7.29 5.39
CA GLU A 109 4.65 -8.02 6.13
C GLU A 109 4.63 -9.53 5.83
N VAL A 110 3.49 -10.06 5.40
CA VAL A 110 3.33 -11.50 5.11
C VAL A 110 3.14 -11.73 3.62
N LEU A 111 2.06 -11.22 3.00
CA LEU A 111 1.76 -11.49 1.59
C LEU A 111 2.87 -10.97 0.68
N LEU A 112 3.17 -9.67 0.72
CA LEU A 112 4.16 -9.06 -0.18
C LEU A 112 5.57 -9.60 0.10
N THR A 113 5.95 -9.76 1.37
CA THR A 113 7.23 -10.38 1.73
C THR A 113 7.34 -11.81 1.24
N ALA A 114 6.28 -12.61 1.29
CA ALA A 114 6.29 -13.98 0.79
C ALA A 114 6.43 -14.02 -0.73
N LEU A 115 5.76 -13.12 -1.46
CA LEU A 115 5.93 -12.99 -2.91
C LEU A 115 7.36 -12.57 -3.28
N ASP A 116 7.91 -11.57 -2.60
CA ASP A 116 9.30 -11.15 -2.80
C ASP A 116 10.27 -12.29 -2.54
N GLU A 117 10.02 -13.10 -1.51
CA GLU A 117 10.85 -14.25 -1.18
C GLU A 117 10.76 -15.36 -2.24
N VAL A 118 9.55 -15.63 -2.78
CA VAL A 118 9.37 -16.56 -3.90
C VAL A 118 10.11 -16.06 -5.15
N ALA A 119 9.96 -14.77 -5.48
CA ALA A 119 10.67 -14.14 -6.60
C ALA A 119 12.19 -14.20 -6.41
N ARG A 120 12.68 -13.92 -5.21
CA ARG A 120 14.12 -13.96 -4.88
C ARG A 120 14.70 -15.36 -4.97
N ARG A 121 13.94 -16.40 -4.59
CA ARG A 121 14.39 -17.81 -4.63
C ARG A 121 14.36 -18.42 -6.02
N HIS A 122 13.34 -18.12 -6.81
CA HIS A 122 13.06 -18.84 -8.05
C HIS A 122 13.13 -17.97 -9.31
N GLY A 123 13.16 -16.65 -9.18
CA GLY A 123 13.02 -15.71 -10.30
C GLY A 123 11.56 -15.51 -10.72
N THR A 124 11.29 -14.43 -11.44
CA THR A 124 9.94 -14.01 -11.87
C THR A 124 9.45 -14.74 -13.12
N ASP A 125 10.27 -15.61 -13.70
CA ASP A 125 9.90 -16.46 -14.84
C ASP A 125 9.63 -17.92 -14.42
N SER A 126 9.61 -18.18 -13.10
CA SER A 126 9.39 -19.51 -12.54
C SER A 126 7.92 -19.87 -12.39
N VAL A 127 7.62 -21.16 -12.34
CA VAL A 127 6.26 -21.67 -12.06
C VAL A 127 5.82 -21.30 -10.64
N GLN A 128 6.74 -21.30 -9.67
CA GLN A 128 6.49 -20.88 -8.29
C GLN A 128 6.05 -19.41 -8.23
N TRP A 129 6.76 -18.54 -8.95
CA TRP A 129 6.35 -17.14 -9.07
C TRP A 129 5.00 -17.02 -9.78
N ALA A 130 4.81 -17.70 -10.91
CA ALA A 130 3.55 -17.63 -11.66
C ALA A 130 2.34 -18.04 -10.80
N PHE A 131 2.47 -19.09 -9.99
CA PHE A 131 1.45 -19.50 -9.04
C PHE A 131 1.26 -18.48 -7.92
N GLY A 132 2.35 -18.07 -7.26
CA GLY A 132 2.32 -17.13 -6.14
C GLY A 132 1.74 -15.77 -6.51
N ALA A 133 2.21 -15.17 -7.61
CA ALA A 133 1.73 -13.88 -8.10
C ALA A 133 0.23 -13.93 -8.46
N ARG A 134 -0.24 -14.99 -9.13
CA ARG A 134 -1.68 -15.15 -9.43
C ARG A 134 -2.52 -15.30 -8.17
N TRP A 135 -2.08 -16.12 -7.22
CA TRP A 135 -2.77 -16.29 -5.93
C TRP A 135 -2.83 -14.96 -5.17
N GLY A 136 -1.70 -14.27 -5.02
CA GLY A 136 -1.60 -13.01 -4.28
C GLY A 136 -2.43 -11.89 -4.90
N ASN A 137 -2.37 -11.71 -6.23
CA ASN A 137 -3.20 -10.73 -6.93
C ASN A 137 -4.69 -11.05 -6.85
N SER A 138 -5.06 -12.33 -6.97
CA SER A 138 -6.45 -12.77 -6.80
C SER A 138 -6.96 -12.47 -5.39
N TRP A 139 -6.15 -12.74 -4.37
CA TRP A 139 -6.49 -12.46 -2.98
C TRP A 139 -6.68 -10.96 -2.73
N LEU A 140 -5.75 -10.11 -3.21
CA LEU A 140 -5.84 -8.64 -3.06
C LEU A 140 -7.10 -8.06 -3.71
N ARG A 141 -7.46 -8.55 -4.91
CA ARG A 141 -8.70 -8.14 -5.60
C ARG A 141 -9.95 -8.53 -4.83
N ARG A 142 -9.97 -9.72 -4.22
CA ARG A 142 -11.08 -10.14 -3.34
C ARG A 142 -11.17 -9.25 -2.11
N ALA A 143 -10.04 -8.97 -1.45
CA ALA A 143 -9.99 -8.11 -0.27
C ALA A 143 -10.49 -6.69 -0.57
N GLN A 144 -10.18 -6.13 -1.75
CA GLN A 144 -10.62 -4.80 -2.16
C GLN A 144 -12.15 -4.72 -2.31
N ARG A 145 -12.80 -5.78 -2.81
CA ARG A 145 -14.27 -5.83 -2.97
C ARG A 145 -15.03 -5.86 -1.64
N LEU A 146 -14.35 -6.19 -0.54
CA LEU A 146 -14.93 -6.19 0.80
C LEU A 146 -14.80 -4.83 1.51
N VAL A 147 -14.15 -3.86 0.88
CA VAL A 147 -14.03 -2.50 1.43
C VAL A 147 -15.33 -1.73 1.16
N THR A 148 -15.97 -1.23 2.21
CA THR A 148 -17.17 -0.40 2.10
C THR A 148 -16.81 0.98 1.54
N PRO A 149 -17.55 1.52 0.56
CA PRO A 149 -17.35 2.87 0.04
C PRO A 149 -17.44 3.93 1.14
N SER A 150 -16.58 4.95 1.08
CA SER A 150 -16.63 6.11 2.00
C SER A 150 -17.51 7.22 1.43
N ILE A 151 -18.34 7.83 2.30
CA ILE A 151 -19.31 8.88 1.95
C ILE A 151 -18.62 10.23 1.66
N GLN A 152 -17.44 10.45 2.22
CA GLN A 152 -16.56 11.57 1.91
C GLN A 152 -15.20 10.99 1.58
N SER A 153 -14.77 11.09 0.32
CA SER A 153 -13.50 10.49 -0.08
C SER A 153 -12.76 11.33 -1.09
N VAL A 154 -11.46 11.43 -0.85
CA VAL A 154 -10.47 11.75 -1.88
C VAL A 154 -10.68 10.77 -3.03
N SER A 155 -10.83 11.31 -4.24
CA SER A 155 -10.91 10.52 -5.46
C SER A 155 -9.53 10.44 -6.11
N VAL A 156 -9.07 9.23 -6.44
CA VAL A 156 -7.77 9.00 -7.06
C VAL A 156 -7.96 8.27 -8.37
N VAL A 157 -7.27 8.71 -9.42
CA VAL A 157 -7.04 7.90 -10.62
C VAL A 157 -5.64 7.29 -10.56
N LEU A 158 -5.54 5.98 -10.72
CA LEU A 158 -4.28 5.24 -10.73
C LEU A 158 -4.04 4.65 -12.12
N GLY A 159 -2.94 5.06 -12.75
CA GLY A 159 -2.42 4.50 -13.99
C GLY A 159 -1.50 3.31 -13.71
N ASP A 160 -1.99 2.11 -14.00
CA ASP A 160 -1.28 0.85 -13.89
C ASP A 160 -0.39 0.61 -15.12
N ALA A 161 0.92 0.70 -14.88
CA ALA A 161 1.99 0.50 -15.86
C ALA A 161 2.70 -0.86 -15.67
N SER A 162 2.07 -1.82 -14.99
CA SER A 162 2.49 -3.22 -14.99
C SER A 162 2.29 -3.87 -16.37
N ARG A 163 3.07 -4.90 -16.68
CA ARG A 163 2.94 -5.66 -17.92
C ARG A 163 1.66 -6.50 -17.93
N ASP A 164 1.43 -7.22 -16.83
CA ASP A 164 0.34 -8.16 -16.58
C ASP A 164 0.28 -8.54 -15.08
N ASP A 165 -0.59 -9.48 -14.72
CA ASP A 165 -0.75 -9.99 -13.35
C ASP A 165 0.50 -10.73 -12.79
N LEU A 166 1.49 -11.06 -13.61
CA LEU A 166 2.75 -11.69 -13.18
C LEU A 166 3.88 -10.67 -13.01
N ASP A 167 3.62 -9.39 -13.28
CA ASP A 167 4.57 -8.32 -13.04
C ASP A 167 4.88 -8.20 -11.54
N PRO A 168 6.16 -8.09 -11.13
CA PRO A 168 6.53 -7.92 -9.72
C PRO A 168 5.89 -6.72 -9.04
N ASP A 169 5.55 -5.66 -9.80
CA ASP A 169 4.88 -4.49 -9.25
C ASP A 169 3.36 -4.68 -9.12
N ALA A 170 2.74 -5.65 -9.80
CA ALA A 170 1.29 -5.81 -9.82
C ALA A 170 0.70 -5.99 -8.40
N ALA A 171 1.28 -6.88 -7.59
CA ALA A 171 0.82 -7.11 -6.22
C ALA A 171 0.97 -5.87 -5.34
N TYR A 172 2.04 -5.09 -5.54
CA TYR A 172 2.26 -3.84 -4.83
C TYR A 172 1.24 -2.76 -5.24
N ILE A 173 0.92 -2.67 -6.53
CA ILE A 173 -0.09 -1.75 -7.05
C ILE A 173 -1.46 -2.09 -6.47
N ARG A 174 -1.87 -3.37 -6.50
CA ARG A 174 -3.13 -3.82 -5.90
C ARG A 174 -3.18 -3.60 -4.39
N ALA A 175 -2.06 -3.79 -3.70
CA ALA A 175 -1.96 -3.46 -2.29
C ALA A 175 -2.14 -1.95 -2.05
N LEU A 176 -1.55 -1.08 -2.87
CA LEU A 176 -1.76 0.36 -2.77
C LEU A 176 -3.24 0.73 -2.98
N GLU A 177 -3.90 0.19 -4.01
CA GLU A 177 -5.33 0.42 -4.25
C GLU A 177 -6.18 -0.02 -3.06
N LEU A 178 -5.90 -1.21 -2.49
CA LEU A 178 -6.58 -1.71 -1.31
C LEU A 178 -6.40 -0.77 -0.10
N LEU A 179 -5.17 -0.32 0.18
CA LEU A 179 -4.89 0.53 1.34
C LEU A 179 -5.42 1.95 1.18
N LEU A 180 -5.48 2.47 -0.05
CA LEU A 180 -6.18 3.72 -0.36
C LEU A 180 -7.69 3.59 -0.12
N ALA A 181 -8.31 2.54 -0.65
CA ALA A 181 -9.73 2.28 -0.44
C ALA A 181 -10.06 2.17 1.06
N ARG A 182 -9.23 1.45 1.81
CA ARG A 182 -9.36 1.32 3.27
C ARG A 182 -9.12 2.61 4.04
N SER A 183 -8.34 3.53 3.48
CA SER A 183 -8.15 4.89 4.02
C SER A 183 -9.29 5.83 3.64
N GLY A 184 -10.33 5.30 2.98
CA GLY A 184 -11.51 6.05 2.57
C GLY A 184 -11.30 6.81 1.28
N ALA A 185 -10.40 6.39 0.37
CA ALA A 185 -10.32 6.93 -0.99
C ALA A 185 -11.20 6.14 -1.96
N THR A 186 -11.73 6.80 -2.99
CA THR A 186 -12.31 6.09 -4.15
C THR A 186 -11.23 6.01 -5.23
N VAL A 187 -10.85 4.81 -5.64
CA VAL A 187 -9.74 4.59 -6.58
C VAL A 187 -10.27 4.06 -7.91
N LEU A 188 -9.98 4.78 -9.00
CA LEU A 188 -10.18 4.31 -10.36
C LEU A 188 -8.84 3.83 -10.93
N GLY A 189 -8.62 2.52 -10.89
CA GLY A 189 -7.46 1.86 -11.50
C GLY A 189 -7.67 1.66 -13.00
N LEU A 190 -6.79 2.21 -13.83
CA LEU A 190 -6.79 2.08 -15.29
C LEU A 190 -5.44 1.62 -15.77
N SER A 191 -5.38 0.73 -16.77
CA SER A 191 -4.11 0.50 -17.46
C SER A 191 -3.67 1.77 -18.19
N VAL A 192 -2.38 2.12 -18.11
CA VAL A 192 -1.83 3.26 -18.86
C VAL A 192 -1.90 3.07 -20.38
N ARG A 193 -2.20 1.86 -20.87
CA ARG A 193 -2.47 1.60 -22.29
C ARG A 193 -3.80 2.20 -22.76
N GLY A 194 -4.76 2.38 -21.87
CA GLY A 194 -6.11 2.88 -22.17
C GLY A 194 -6.15 4.41 -22.12
N VAL A 195 -6.23 5.05 -23.29
CA VAL A 195 -6.31 6.53 -23.40
C VAL A 195 -7.62 7.02 -24.02
N SER A 196 -8.34 6.16 -24.75
CA SER A 196 -9.64 6.50 -25.34
C SER A 196 -10.68 6.76 -24.26
N ASN A 197 -11.58 7.72 -24.50
CA ASN A 197 -12.67 8.11 -23.61
C ASN A 197 -12.24 8.54 -22.18
N MET A 198 -10.99 9.01 -22.02
CA MET A 198 -10.47 9.48 -20.74
C MET A 198 -11.31 10.62 -20.16
N SER A 199 -11.72 11.59 -20.99
CA SER A 199 -12.53 12.74 -20.54
C SER A 199 -13.87 12.32 -19.94
N GLU A 200 -14.53 11.31 -20.51
CA GLU A 200 -15.80 10.79 -20.00
C GLU A 200 -15.62 10.10 -18.65
N ALA A 201 -14.62 9.20 -18.55
CA ALA A 201 -14.33 8.48 -17.31
C ALA A 201 -13.99 9.44 -16.16
N LEU A 202 -13.17 10.46 -16.42
CA LEU A 202 -12.72 11.40 -15.40
C LEU A 202 -13.74 12.49 -15.08
N ALA A 203 -14.66 12.82 -15.99
CA ALA A 203 -15.80 13.69 -15.69
C ALA A 203 -16.75 13.06 -14.67
N THR A 204 -16.93 11.74 -14.73
CA THR A 204 -17.73 10.95 -13.79
C THR A 204 -16.99 10.75 -12.46
N HIS A 205 -15.72 10.35 -12.50
CA HIS A 205 -14.93 9.99 -11.30
C HIS A 205 -14.38 11.19 -10.52
N ARG A 206 -14.16 12.33 -11.20
CA ARG A 206 -13.64 13.60 -10.65
C ARG A 206 -12.46 13.43 -9.69
N PRO A 207 -11.30 12.95 -10.18
CA PRO A 207 -10.15 12.70 -9.32
C PRO A 207 -9.55 13.99 -8.75
N ASP A 208 -9.07 13.90 -7.50
CA ASP A 208 -8.32 14.94 -6.78
C ASP A 208 -6.80 14.74 -6.90
N ALA A 209 -6.36 13.54 -7.26
CA ALA A 209 -4.95 13.20 -7.47
C ALA A 209 -4.76 12.10 -8.52
N VAL A 210 -3.57 12.09 -9.11
CA VAL A 210 -3.14 11.10 -10.10
C VAL A 210 -1.97 10.29 -9.56
N VAL A 211 -2.01 8.97 -9.67
CA VAL A 211 -0.88 8.09 -9.39
C VAL A 211 -0.48 7.36 -10.67
N ILE A 212 0.80 7.30 -10.96
CA ILE A 212 1.36 6.45 -12.02
C ILE A 212 2.18 5.36 -11.34
N ALA A 213 1.77 4.11 -11.50
CA ALA A 213 2.30 2.99 -10.73
C ALA A 213 2.87 1.89 -11.63
N GLY A 214 4.04 1.33 -11.27
CA GLY A 214 4.69 0.24 -12.00
C GLY A 214 5.74 0.71 -13.02
N GLY A 215 6.76 -0.13 -13.23
CA GLY A 215 7.93 0.18 -14.06
C GLY A 215 7.97 -0.45 -15.46
N ALA A 216 7.07 -1.40 -15.78
CA ALA A 216 7.23 -2.23 -16.97
C ALA A 216 6.92 -1.54 -18.30
N LEU A 217 5.89 -0.66 -18.32
CA LEU A 217 5.54 0.07 -19.54
C LEU A 217 6.45 1.27 -19.78
N ALA A 218 6.75 1.51 -21.05
CA ALA A 218 7.66 2.55 -21.51
C ALA A 218 7.16 3.97 -21.16
N ASP A 219 8.11 4.92 -21.06
CA ASP A 219 7.82 6.29 -20.59
C ASP A 219 6.96 7.08 -21.57
N ASP A 220 7.05 6.80 -22.86
CA ASP A 220 6.20 7.38 -23.90
C ASP A 220 4.73 6.97 -23.75
N ALA A 221 4.44 5.69 -23.47
CA ALA A 221 3.08 5.22 -23.20
C ALA A 221 2.47 5.93 -21.97
N VAL A 222 3.27 6.08 -20.92
CA VAL A 222 2.85 6.75 -19.69
C VAL A 222 2.73 8.25 -19.86
N ALA A 223 3.62 8.89 -20.62
CA ALA A 223 3.51 10.31 -20.94
C ALA A 223 2.22 10.59 -21.72
N ARG A 224 1.87 9.76 -22.71
CA ARG A 224 0.61 9.86 -23.44
C ARG A 224 -0.60 9.72 -22.52
N TRP A 225 -0.58 8.74 -21.61
CA TRP A 225 -1.65 8.54 -20.63
C TRP A 225 -1.77 9.73 -19.67
N ALA A 226 -0.67 10.19 -19.09
CA ALA A 226 -0.64 11.33 -18.18
C ALA A 226 -1.10 12.63 -18.87
N TYR A 227 -0.75 12.82 -20.15
CA TYR A 227 -1.23 13.92 -20.95
C TYR A 227 -2.75 13.85 -21.17
N ALA A 228 -3.29 12.66 -21.49
CA ALA A 228 -4.74 12.47 -21.66
C ALA A 228 -5.50 12.76 -20.35
N VAL A 229 -4.98 12.33 -19.19
CA VAL A 229 -5.54 12.66 -17.88
C VAL A 229 -5.50 14.18 -17.65
N ARG A 230 -4.34 14.83 -17.87
CA ARG A 230 -4.17 16.28 -17.69
C ARG A 230 -5.09 17.09 -18.59
N LEU A 231 -5.31 16.66 -19.83
CA LEU A 231 -6.23 17.31 -20.75
C LEU A 231 -7.69 17.20 -20.28
N ALA A 232 -8.07 16.06 -19.70
CA ALA A 232 -9.41 15.80 -19.19
C ALA A 232 -9.72 16.51 -17.86
N THR A 233 -8.77 16.59 -16.93
CA THR A 233 -9.01 17.09 -15.56
C THR A 233 -8.43 18.47 -15.28
N GLY A 234 -7.54 18.96 -16.14
CA GLY A 234 -6.66 20.07 -15.79
C GLY A 234 -5.62 19.67 -14.74
N ALA A 235 -5.08 20.66 -14.03
CA ALA A 235 -3.96 20.46 -13.13
C ALA A 235 -4.31 19.71 -11.85
N LEU A 236 -3.74 18.52 -11.68
CA LEU A 236 -3.83 17.72 -10.46
C LEU A 236 -2.43 17.40 -9.90
N PRO A 237 -2.30 17.18 -8.59
CA PRO A 237 -1.09 16.62 -8.01
C PRO A 237 -0.84 15.22 -8.59
N VAL A 238 0.39 15.00 -9.05
CA VAL A 238 0.81 13.72 -9.66
C VAL A 238 1.82 13.04 -8.75
N ALA A 239 1.63 11.76 -8.51
CA ALA A 239 2.54 10.92 -7.76
C ALA A 239 2.99 9.70 -8.58
N VAL A 240 4.19 9.20 -8.29
CA VAL A 240 4.76 8.02 -8.95
C VAL A 240 5.06 6.95 -7.91
N TYR A 241 4.63 5.72 -8.17
CA TYR A 241 4.83 4.57 -7.30
C TYR A 241 5.56 3.45 -8.03
N ARG A 242 6.71 3.01 -7.51
CA ARG A 242 7.47 1.86 -8.04
C ARG A 242 7.84 1.91 -9.54
N ARG A 243 8.02 3.09 -10.11
CA ARG A 243 8.48 3.26 -11.51
C ARG A 243 10.01 3.12 -11.70
N GLY A 244 10.70 2.49 -10.73
CA GLY A 244 12.15 2.28 -10.71
C GLY A 244 12.99 3.51 -10.29
N SER A 245 14.14 3.26 -9.63
CA SER A 245 15.12 4.29 -9.24
C SER A 245 16.08 4.69 -10.37
N GLN A 246 16.27 3.87 -11.40
CA GLN A 246 17.17 4.16 -12.53
C GLN A 246 16.62 5.21 -13.53
N ARG A 247 15.34 5.58 -13.44
CA ARG A 247 14.75 6.69 -14.21
C ARG A 247 14.78 8.04 -13.47
N GLN A 248 15.41 8.11 -12.29
CA GLN A 248 15.59 9.34 -11.49
C GLN A 248 16.45 10.43 -12.18
N ARG A 249 17.07 10.16 -13.33
CA ARG A 249 17.82 11.19 -14.10
C ARG A 249 16.92 12.10 -14.93
N VAL A 250 15.65 11.76 -15.14
CA VAL A 250 14.70 12.66 -15.79
C VAL A 250 13.80 13.22 -14.70
N ARG A 251 14.06 14.47 -14.30
CA ARG A 251 13.15 15.24 -13.46
C ARG A 251 11.80 15.28 -14.17
N THR A 252 10.86 14.41 -13.80
CA THR A 252 9.43 14.66 -14.02
C THR A 252 9.09 15.88 -13.16
N THR A 253 9.24 17.07 -13.74
CA THR A 253 8.98 18.36 -13.11
C THR A 253 7.61 18.33 -12.45
N GLY A 254 7.57 18.24 -11.12
CA GLY A 254 6.36 18.35 -10.30
C GLY A 254 5.73 17.04 -9.80
N ALA A 255 6.22 15.86 -10.16
CA ALA A 255 5.64 14.60 -9.65
C ALA A 255 6.28 14.15 -8.32
N ALA A 256 5.46 13.83 -7.32
CA ALA A 256 5.90 13.31 -6.03
C ALA A 256 6.27 11.82 -6.12
N ILE A 257 7.43 11.42 -5.59
CA ILE A 257 7.82 10.00 -5.53
C ILE A 257 7.26 9.41 -4.23
N LEU A 258 6.39 8.41 -4.36
CA LEU A 258 5.83 7.72 -3.21
C LEU A 258 6.83 6.72 -2.61
N PRO A 259 6.82 6.50 -1.28
CA PRO A 259 7.55 5.42 -0.63
C PRO A 259 7.26 4.07 -1.27
N SER A 260 8.19 3.11 -1.17
CA SER A 260 8.01 1.78 -1.76
C SER A 260 6.96 0.92 -1.04
N THR A 261 6.71 1.19 0.24
CA THR A 261 5.71 0.47 1.04
C THR A 261 4.30 0.98 0.70
N PRO A 262 3.33 0.11 0.36
CA PRO A 262 1.98 0.54 0.01
C PRO A 262 1.28 1.39 1.07
N GLY A 263 1.50 1.08 2.36
CA GLY A 263 0.84 1.79 3.46
C GLY A 263 1.38 3.21 3.67
N GLU A 264 2.68 3.43 3.47
CA GLU A 264 3.24 4.79 3.50
C GLU A 264 2.90 5.57 2.23
N ALA A 265 2.92 4.91 1.06
CA ALA A 265 2.47 5.49 -0.19
C ALA A 265 1.01 5.96 -0.13
N ALA A 266 0.11 5.13 0.41
CA ALA A 266 -1.30 5.49 0.59
C ALA A 266 -1.45 6.72 1.49
N ARG A 267 -0.74 6.77 2.63
CA ARG A 267 -0.78 7.91 3.56
C ARG A 267 -0.30 9.20 2.92
N HIS A 268 0.86 9.17 2.26
CA HIS A 268 1.40 10.34 1.55
C HIS A 268 0.44 10.83 0.46
N LEU A 269 -0.18 9.91 -0.29
CA LEU A 269 -1.14 10.28 -1.32
C LEU A 269 -2.40 10.94 -0.73
N MET A 270 -2.93 10.38 0.36
CA MET A 270 -4.09 10.95 1.05
C MET A 270 -3.79 12.36 1.59
N GLU A 271 -2.60 12.57 2.18
CA GLU A 271 -2.15 13.87 2.64
C GLU A 271 -2.02 14.87 1.48
N MET A 272 -1.40 14.46 0.37
CA MET A 272 -1.22 15.29 -0.82
C MET A 272 -2.56 15.71 -1.44
N ALA A 273 -3.49 14.76 -1.60
CA ALA A 273 -4.79 15.04 -2.19
C ALA A 273 -5.66 15.91 -1.27
N SER A 274 -5.67 15.63 0.04
CA SER A 274 -6.41 16.45 1.03
C SER A 274 -5.90 17.90 1.07
N HIS A 275 -4.59 18.09 0.92
CA HIS A 275 -4.00 19.42 0.86
C HIS A 275 -4.43 20.18 -0.40
N ALA A 276 -4.46 19.50 -1.56
CA ALA A 276 -4.91 20.07 -2.83
C ALA A 276 -6.40 20.44 -2.82
N ILE A 277 -7.25 19.64 -2.16
CA ILE A 277 -8.68 19.95 -1.97
C ILE A 277 -8.84 21.22 -1.11
N SER A 278 -8.04 21.36 -0.05
CA SER A 278 -8.11 22.49 0.89
C SER A 278 -7.49 23.78 0.33
N HIS A 279 -6.52 23.68 -0.56
CA HIS A 279 -5.83 24.81 -1.20
C HIS A 279 -5.92 24.70 -2.73
N PRO A 280 -7.12 24.88 -3.31
CA PRO A 280 -7.29 24.81 -4.75
C PRO A 280 -6.44 25.90 -5.40
N SER A 281 -5.49 25.50 -6.25
CA SER A 281 -4.69 26.44 -7.03
C SER A 281 -5.64 27.34 -7.84
N THR A 282 -5.36 28.65 -7.88
CA THR A 282 -6.17 29.72 -8.51
C THR A 282 -6.42 29.54 -10.03
N THR A 283 -5.95 28.45 -10.62
CA THR A 283 -6.14 28.07 -12.03
C THR A 283 -7.40 27.23 -12.30
N ARG A 284 -8.27 26.97 -11.31
CA ARG A 284 -9.53 26.21 -11.50
C ARG A 284 -10.66 26.97 -12.20
N THR A 285 -10.48 28.24 -12.58
CA THR A 285 -11.50 29.02 -13.28
C THR A 285 -11.21 29.16 -14.77
N SER A 286 -11.91 28.36 -15.57
CA SER A 286 -12.64 28.85 -16.75
C SER A 286 -13.39 27.68 -17.40
N THR A 287 -14.56 27.35 -16.84
CA THR A 287 -15.65 26.80 -17.66
C THR A 287 -15.95 27.86 -18.73
N PRO A 288 -15.96 27.55 -20.03
CA PRO A 288 -16.48 28.50 -21.00
C PRO A 288 -17.97 28.68 -20.71
N ARG A 289 -18.34 29.86 -20.22
CA ARG A 289 -19.73 30.32 -20.34
C ARG A 289 -20.02 30.32 -21.84
N LEU A 290 -20.87 29.41 -22.28
CA LEU A 290 -21.62 29.55 -23.52
C LEU A 290 -22.36 30.89 -23.41
N LEU A 291 -21.80 31.92 -24.05
CA LEU A 291 -22.53 33.11 -24.45
C LEU A 291 -23.56 32.63 -25.47
N ALA A 292 -24.78 32.44 -25.01
CA ALA A 292 -25.94 32.55 -25.87
C ALA A 292 -26.15 34.06 -26.08
N ASP A 293 -25.48 34.62 -27.09
CA ASP A 293 -25.92 35.86 -27.70
C ASP A 293 -27.04 35.52 -28.69
N GLY A 294 -28.16 36.23 -28.54
CA GLY A 294 -29.38 36.01 -29.29
C GLY A 294 -29.39 36.67 -30.67
N ALA A 295 -30.20 36.08 -31.54
CA ALA A 295 -31.11 36.74 -32.47
C ALA A 295 -32.22 35.73 -32.82
#